data_AF-A0A800DHQ2-F1
#
_entry.id   AF-A0A800DHQ2-F1
#
_cell.length_a   1.000
_cell.length_b   1.000
_cell.length_c   1.000
_cell.angle_alpha   90.00
_cell.angle_beta   90.00
_cell.angle_gamma   90.00
#
_symmetry.space_group_name_H-M   'P 1'
#
loop_
_entity.id
_entity.type
_entity.pdbx_description
1 polymer ?
#
loop_
_entity_poly.entity_id
_entity_poly.type
_entity_poly.pdbx_seq_one_letter_code
_entity_poly.pdbx_strand_id
1 'polypeptide(L)'
;MRRYFWLLSTILLVAVIGFVAWGGCAAPAPAGPPAAPEVKLNRIEVVKYEALSKDFPKGYSSTAVGFFELALILDITNPNDYPIKLEAARAAIEFEGGPDKWFGVGATQAYEYQWVPAKMTNQLRLNALFTTRVVTLALLVPGAHAPMLKALGMSHNDMIRKWWDEVDDLGFKIRVNGDMNFTSPQGDVTATFSDVFPK
;
A
#
# COMPACT_ATOMS: atom_id res chain seq x y z
N MET A 1 62.74 -5.70 -40.81
CA MET A 1 61.48 -6.07 -40.10
C MET A 1 61.44 -5.65 -38.61
N ARG A 2 62.55 -5.62 -37.85
CA ARG A 2 62.54 -5.24 -36.40
C ARG A 2 62.12 -3.80 -36.06
N ARG A 3 62.19 -2.84 -36.99
CA ARG A 3 61.86 -1.42 -36.74
C ARG A 3 60.36 -1.09 -36.79
N TYR A 4 59.57 -1.85 -37.55
CA TYR A 4 58.10 -1.67 -37.60
C TYR A 4 57.38 -2.35 -36.43
N PHE A 5 58.00 -3.35 -35.81
CA PHE A 5 57.46 -4.09 -34.68
C PHE A 5 57.35 -3.22 -33.41
N TRP A 6 58.28 -2.27 -33.20
CA TRP A 6 58.23 -1.33 -32.08
C TRP A 6 57.18 -0.22 -32.29
N LEU A 7 57.01 0.26 -33.52
CA LEU A 7 56.00 1.28 -33.84
C LEU A 7 54.57 0.74 -33.72
N LEU A 8 54.31 -0.50 -34.16
CA LEU A 8 53.00 -1.16 -34.03
C LEU A 8 52.62 -1.44 -32.57
N SER A 9 53.55 -1.90 -31.72
CA SER A 9 53.28 -2.16 -30.31
C SER A 9 52.99 -0.88 -29.51
N THR A 10 53.58 0.25 -29.88
CA THR A 10 53.34 1.54 -29.21
C THR A 10 51.97 2.12 -29.58
N ILE A 11 51.55 1.96 -30.84
CA ILE A 11 50.22 2.40 -31.32
C ILE A 11 49.10 1.56 -30.68
N LEU A 12 49.31 0.25 -30.52
CA LEU A 12 48.32 -0.62 -29.86
C LEU A 12 48.15 -0.28 -28.36
N LEU A 13 49.23 0.07 -27.66
CA LEU A 13 49.18 0.43 -26.25
C LEU A 13 48.44 1.75 -26.02
N VAL A 14 48.62 2.74 -26.90
CA VAL A 14 47.90 4.04 -26.84
C VAL A 14 46.42 3.87 -27.19
N ALA A 15 46.07 2.98 -28.13
CA ALA A 15 44.68 2.69 -28.47
C ALA A 15 43.93 1.96 -27.34
N VAL A 16 44.60 1.08 -26.59
CA VAL A 16 44.00 0.37 -25.44
C VAL A 16 43.80 1.31 -24.25
N ILE A 17 44.70 2.28 -24.01
CA ILE A 17 44.53 3.27 -22.93
C ILE A 17 43.45 4.31 -23.28
N GLY A 18 43.28 4.64 -24.57
CA GLY A 18 42.23 5.55 -25.04
C GLY A 18 40.81 5.02 -24.88
N PHE A 19 40.60 3.70 -24.94
CA PHE A 19 39.28 3.08 -24.81
C PHE A 19 38.79 2.93 -23.36
N VAL A 20 39.68 2.94 -22.36
CA VAL A 20 39.31 2.80 -20.94
C VAL A 20 38.79 4.13 -20.35
N ALA A 21 39.10 5.26 -20.97
CA ALA A 21 38.74 6.59 -20.47
C ALA A 21 37.29 7.04 -20.79
N TRP A 22 36.53 6.27 -21.58
CA TRP A 22 35.16 6.64 -22.00
C TRP A 22 34.03 5.75 -21.46
N GLY A 23 34.36 4.71 -20.68
CA GLY A 23 33.36 3.77 -20.15
C GLY A 23 32.71 4.17 -18.81
N GLY A 24 33.09 5.31 -18.23
CA GLY A 24 32.66 5.71 -16.89
C GLY A 24 31.72 6.90 -16.88
N CYS A 25 30.49 6.76 -17.37
CA CYS A 25 29.40 7.62 -16.89
C CYS A 25 29.15 7.24 -15.42
N ALA A 26 30.00 7.75 -14.52
CA ALA A 26 29.65 7.80 -13.12
C ALA A 26 28.40 8.68 -13.03
N ALA A 27 27.25 8.05 -12.80
CA ALA A 27 26.04 8.77 -12.44
C ALA A 27 26.40 9.68 -11.26
N PRO A 28 26.07 10.98 -11.30
CA PRO A 28 26.36 11.88 -10.19
C PRO A 28 25.77 11.26 -8.92
N ALA A 29 26.60 11.17 -7.87
CA ALA A 29 26.14 10.73 -6.55
C ALA A 29 24.93 11.62 -6.19
N PRO A 30 23.74 11.06 -5.95
CA PRO A 30 22.58 11.92 -5.82
C PRO A 30 22.68 12.65 -4.49
N ALA A 31 22.23 13.91 -4.48
CA ALA A 31 22.44 14.84 -3.39
C ALA A 31 21.31 14.73 -2.36
N GLY A 32 21.63 14.25 -1.16
CA GLY A 32 20.73 14.26 0.01
C GLY A 32 20.06 12.93 0.33
N PRO A 33 19.30 12.87 1.43
CA PRO A 33 18.50 11.70 1.79
C PRO A 33 17.40 11.45 0.76
N PRO A 34 16.95 10.19 0.59
CA PRO A 34 15.93 9.85 -0.39
C PRO A 34 14.62 10.57 -0.12
N ALA A 35 14.02 11.15 -1.16
CA ALA A 35 12.71 11.76 -1.05
C ALA A 35 11.64 10.67 -0.91
N ALA A 36 10.69 10.89 0.00
CA ALA A 36 9.61 9.95 0.23
C ALA A 36 8.71 9.81 -1.01
N PRO A 37 8.36 8.59 -1.42
CA PRO A 37 7.41 8.35 -2.50
C PRO A 37 6.04 8.96 -2.22
N GLU A 38 5.36 9.39 -3.27
CA GLU A 38 3.95 9.74 -3.17
C GLU A 38 3.10 8.46 -3.29
N VAL A 39 2.24 8.21 -2.31
CA VAL A 39 1.33 7.05 -2.29
C VAL A 39 -0.10 7.56 -2.31
N LYS A 40 -0.91 7.07 -3.26
CA LYS A 40 -2.32 7.45 -3.42
C LYS A 40 -3.21 6.23 -3.55
N LEU A 41 -4.35 6.25 -2.86
CA LEU A 41 -5.42 5.29 -3.11
C LEU A 41 -6.08 5.57 -4.45
N ASN A 42 -5.85 4.70 -5.43
CA ASN A 42 -6.44 4.79 -6.76
C ASN A 42 -7.91 4.37 -6.74
N ARG A 43 -8.19 3.18 -6.20
CA ARG A 43 -9.54 2.61 -6.09
C ARG A 43 -9.60 1.49 -5.05
N ILE A 44 -10.82 1.12 -4.67
CA ILE A 44 -11.12 -0.09 -3.91
C ILE A 44 -11.96 -1.02 -4.79
N GLU A 45 -11.63 -2.31 -4.77
CA GLU A 45 -12.36 -3.35 -5.49
C GLU A 45 -12.93 -4.37 -4.47
N VAL A 46 -14.18 -4.80 -4.66
CA VAL A 46 -14.73 -5.95 -3.94
C VAL A 46 -14.24 -7.21 -4.67
N VAL A 47 -13.30 -7.93 -4.04
CA VAL A 47 -12.68 -9.12 -4.65
C VAL A 47 -13.57 -10.34 -4.48
N LYS A 48 -14.14 -10.48 -3.28
CA LYS A 48 -15.01 -11.59 -2.93
C LYS A 48 -16.04 -11.12 -1.92
N TYR A 49 -17.25 -11.63 -2.04
CA TYR A 49 -18.35 -11.30 -1.16
C TYR A 49 -19.16 -12.55 -0.83
N GLU A 50 -19.46 -12.74 0.45
CA GLU A 50 -20.42 -13.70 0.95
C GLU A 50 -21.42 -12.98 1.86
N ALA A 51 -22.68 -12.97 1.41
CA ALA A 51 -23.78 -12.33 2.10
C ALA A 51 -23.96 -12.89 3.52
N LEU A 52 -24.55 -12.07 4.40
CA LEU A 52 -24.91 -12.52 5.73
C LEU A 52 -25.95 -13.65 5.64
N SER A 53 -25.76 -14.70 6.43
CA SER A 53 -26.82 -15.70 6.63
C SER A 53 -28.11 -15.05 7.14
N LYS A 54 -29.26 -15.60 6.74
CA LYS A 54 -30.58 -15.21 7.27
C LYS A 54 -30.64 -15.35 8.80
N ASP A 55 -29.86 -16.27 9.35
CA ASP A 55 -29.75 -16.53 10.79
C ASP A 55 -28.69 -15.65 11.47
N PHE A 56 -28.25 -14.55 10.84
CA PHE A 56 -27.27 -13.64 11.45
C PHE A 56 -27.74 -13.23 12.86
N PRO A 57 -26.96 -13.60 13.90
CA PRO A 57 -27.45 -13.59 15.27
C PRO A 57 -27.70 -12.17 15.75
N LYS A 58 -28.67 -12.04 16.66
CA LYS A 58 -29.00 -10.74 17.30
C LYS A 58 -27.96 -10.30 18.32
N GLY A 59 -26.99 -11.14 18.67
CA GLY A 59 -25.87 -10.83 19.56
C GLY A 59 -24.53 -11.31 19.00
N TYR A 60 -23.51 -11.36 19.84
CA TYR A 60 -22.19 -11.86 19.46
C TYR A 60 -22.24 -13.34 19.04
N SER A 61 -21.60 -13.66 17.92
CA SER A 61 -21.35 -15.03 17.47
C SER A 61 -19.86 -15.30 17.40
N SER A 62 -19.44 -16.45 17.92
CA SER A 62 -18.07 -16.96 17.77
C SER A 62 -17.79 -17.47 16.35
N THR A 63 -18.83 -17.71 15.54
CA THR A 63 -18.73 -18.20 14.17
C THR A 63 -18.89 -17.05 13.18
N ALA A 64 -17.97 -16.95 12.22
CA ALA A 64 -18.13 -16.06 11.07
C ALA A 64 -19.23 -16.62 10.16
N VAL A 65 -20.22 -15.77 9.84
CA VAL A 65 -21.44 -16.14 9.09
C VAL A 65 -21.62 -15.28 7.83
N GLY A 66 -20.51 -14.68 7.40
CA GLY A 66 -20.38 -13.80 6.25
C GLY A 66 -18.96 -13.23 6.22
N PHE A 67 -18.45 -12.98 5.02
CA PHE A 67 -17.17 -12.31 4.81
C PHE A 67 -17.17 -11.55 3.50
N PHE A 68 -16.30 -10.57 3.39
CA PHE A 68 -15.94 -9.99 2.11
C PHE A 68 -14.46 -9.61 2.11
N GLU A 69 -13.89 -9.50 0.92
CA GLU A 69 -12.50 -9.14 0.70
C GLU A 69 -12.45 -7.88 -0.15
N LEU A 70 -11.72 -6.87 0.33
CA LEU A 70 -11.44 -5.64 -0.40
C LEU A 70 -10.00 -5.65 -0.90
N ALA A 71 -9.79 -5.27 -2.15
CA ALA A 71 -8.48 -4.93 -2.68
C ALA A 71 -8.32 -3.41 -2.70
N LEU A 72 -7.34 -2.91 -1.94
CA LEU A 72 -6.90 -1.52 -2.00
C LEU A 72 -5.85 -1.41 -3.10
N ILE A 73 -6.15 -0.61 -4.12
CA ILE A 73 -5.23 -0.39 -5.23
C ILE A 73 -4.53 0.94 -5.02
N LEU A 74 -3.21 0.88 -4.82
CA LEU A 74 -2.38 2.02 -4.43
C LEU A 74 -1.40 2.34 -5.55
N ASP A 75 -1.36 3.60 -5.97
CA ASP A 75 -0.34 4.10 -6.89
C ASP A 75 0.84 4.64 -6.08
N ILE A 76 2.05 4.19 -6.41
CA ILE A 76 3.31 4.56 -5.74
C ILE A 76 4.18 5.28 -6.76
N THR A 77 4.35 6.59 -6.60
CA THR A 77 5.15 7.43 -7.50
C THR A 77 6.49 7.74 -6.85
N ASN A 78 7.58 7.34 -7.52
CA ASN A 78 8.93 7.61 -7.06
C ASN A 78 9.42 8.99 -7.57
N PRO A 79 9.58 9.99 -6.70
CA PRO A 79 10.05 11.31 -7.12
C PRO A 79 11.56 11.36 -7.35
N ASN A 80 12.31 10.31 -7.04
CA ASN A 80 13.77 10.29 -7.10
C ASN A 80 14.27 9.99 -8.52
N ASP A 81 15.52 10.38 -8.80
CA ASP A 81 16.23 10.12 -10.08
C ASP A 81 16.90 8.74 -10.13
N TYR A 82 16.62 7.87 -9.16
CA TYR A 82 17.11 6.50 -9.05
C TYR A 82 15.97 5.59 -8.57
N PRO A 83 16.05 4.28 -8.84
CA PRO A 83 15.03 3.33 -8.40
C PRO A 83 15.05 3.15 -6.88
N ILE A 84 13.87 2.94 -6.32
CA ILE A 84 13.67 2.62 -4.90
C ILE A 84 13.00 1.26 -4.78
N LYS A 85 13.23 0.55 -3.68
CA LYS A 85 12.66 -0.77 -3.44
C LYS A 85 11.64 -0.69 -2.31
N LEU A 86 10.40 -1.08 -2.55
CA LEU A 86 9.42 -1.33 -1.50
C LEU A 86 9.86 -2.54 -0.67
N GLU A 87 9.85 -2.39 0.65
CA GLU A 87 10.13 -3.47 1.61
C GLU A 87 8.88 -3.95 2.33
N ALA A 88 7.99 -3.01 2.69
CA ALA A 88 6.76 -3.31 3.39
C ALA A 88 5.72 -2.22 3.15
N ALA A 89 4.46 -2.61 3.13
CA ALA A 89 3.31 -1.71 3.09
C ALA A 89 2.31 -2.11 4.16
N ARG A 90 1.71 -1.13 4.82
CA ARG A 90 0.66 -1.31 5.84
C ARG A 90 -0.47 -0.32 5.60
N ALA A 91 -1.69 -0.75 5.84
CA ALA A 91 -2.87 0.08 5.72
C ALA A 91 -3.88 -0.28 6.82
N ALA A 92 -4.24 0.70 7.65
CA ALA A 92 -5.40 0.65 8.52
C ALA A 92 -6.64 1.07 7.74
N ILE A 93 -7.74 0.37 7.96
CA ILE A 93 -8.99 0.51 7.21
C ILE A 93 -10.10 0.85 8.18
N GLU A 94 -10.83 1.92 7.86
CA GLU A 94 -11.95 2.41 8.65
C GLU A 94 -13.19 2.56 7.78
N PHE A 95 -14.32 2.09 8.28
CA PHE A 95 -15.61 2.23 7.59
C PHE A 95 -16.43 3.36 8.22
N GLU A 96 -17.11 4.11 7.37
CA GLU A 96 -18.08 5.10 7.77
C GLU A 96 -19.30 4.42 8.41
N GLY A 97 -19.67 4.83 9.62
CA GLY A 97 -20.94 4.40 10.24
C GLY A 97 -21.98 5.52 10.36
N GLY A 98 -21.62 6.73 9.94
CA GLY A 98 -22.48 7.92 9.98
C GLY A 98 -21.65 9.20 9.82
N PRO A 99 -22.29 10.39 9.83
CA PRO A 99 -21.60 11.65 9.63
C PRO A 99 -20.42 11.82 10.60
N ASP A 100 -19.21 11.91 10.03
CA ASP A 100 -17.93 12.04 10.75
C ASP A 100 -17.64 10.90 11.76
N LYS A 101 -18.23 9.72 11.59
CA LYS A 101 -18.00 8.54 12.43
C LYS A 101 -17.27 7.44 11.66
N TRP A 102 -16.00 7.24 12.00
CA TRP A 102 -15.12 6.25 11.39
C TRP A 102 -14.83 5.10 12.36
N PHE A 103 -15.07 3.88 11.90
CA PHE A 103 -14.87 2.67 12.68
C PHE A 103 -13.67 1.91 12.15
N GLY A 104 -12.60 1.75 12.94
CA GLY A 104 -11.45 0.94 12.57
C GLY A 104 -11.81 -0.53 12.58
N VAL A 105 -11.94 -1.11 11.39
CA VAL A 105 -12.46 -2.47 11.19
C VAL A 105 -11.36 -3.49 10.91
N GLY A 106 -10.15 -3.03 10.58
CA GLY A 106 -9.02 -3.90 10.34
C GLY A 106 -7.79 -3.17 9.84
N ALA A 107 -6.74 -3.94 9.60
CA ALA A 107 -5.54 -3.50 8.92
C ALA A 107 -5.04 -4.62 8.01
N THR A 108 -4.36 -4.26 6.95
CA THR A 108 -3.67 -5.19 6.04
C THR A 108 -2.22 -4.77 5.86
N GLN A 109 -1.38 -5.72 5.50
CA GLN A 109 0.02 -5.48 5.23
C GLN A 109 0.55 -6.44 4.15
N ALA A 110 1.56 -5.99 3.42
CA ALA A 110 2.30 -6.80 2.47
C ALA A 110 3.81 -6.61 2.68
N TYR A 111 4.55 -7.70 2.53
CA TYR A 111 6.02 -7.72 2.50
C TYR A 111 6.48 -8.07 1.08
N GLU A 112 6.01 -7.28 0.11
CA GLU A 112 6.29 -7.48 -1.30
C GLU A 112 7.48 -6.63 -1.73
N TYR A 113 8.51 -7.30 -2.22
CA TYR A 113 9.68 -6.64 -2.78
C TYR A 113 9.41 -6.23 -4.23
N GLN A 114 9.26 -4.94 -4.46
CA GLN A 114 9.15 -4.37 -5.80
C GLN A 114 10.03 -3.14 -5.96
N TRP A 115 10.69 -3.04 -7.11
CA TRP A 115 11.41 -1.83 -7.49
C TRP A 115 10.45 -0.87 -8.20
N VAL A 116 10.40 0.37 -7.73
CA VAL A 116 9.73 1.48 -8.41
C VAL A 116 10.80 2.26 -9.17
N PRO A 117 10.79 2.25 -10.51
CA PRO A 117 11.82 2.95 -11.29
C PRO A 117 11.84 4.46 -11.01
N ALA A 118 12.96 5.11 -11.32
CA ALA A 118 13.12 6.55 -11.19
C ALA A 118 12.02 7.30 -11.94
N LYS A 119 11.37 8.29 -11.29
CA LYS A 119 10.30 9.13 -11.87
C LYS A 119 9.10 8.36 -12.44
N MET A 120 8.92 7.10 -12.07
CA MET A 120 7.83 6.25 -12.55
C MET A 120 6.87 5.91 -11.41
N THR A 121 5.74 5.33 -11.81
CA THR A 121 4.68 4.89 -10.90
C THR A 121 4.47 3.39 -11.04
N ASN A 122 4.47 2.69 -9.90
CA ASN A 122 4.01 1.30 -9.81
C ASN A 122 2.65 1.26 -9.13
N GLN A 123 1.93 0.15 -9.30
CA GLN A 123 0.70 -0.13 -8.58
C GLN A 123 0.92 -1.29 -7.61
N LEU A 124 0.44 -1.14 -6.38
CA LEU A 124 0.39 -2.18 -5.36
C LEU A 124 -1.06 -2.52 -5.05
N ARG A 125 -1.36 -3.82 -4.94
CA ARG A 125 -2.65 -4.31 -4.43
C ARG A 125 -2.47 -4.82 -3.01
N LEU A 126 -3.22 -4.28 -2.06
CA LEU A 126 -3.33 -4.82 -0.70
C LEU A 126 -4.70 -5.44 -0.49
N ASN A 127 -4.75 -6.73 -0.15
CA ASN A 127 -6.01 -7.42 0.12
C ASN A 127 -6.33 -7.41 1.61
N ALA A 128 -7.59 -7.13 1.95
CA ALA A 128 -8.09 -7.10 3.31
C ALA A 128 -9.35 -7.96 3.42
N LEU A 129 -9.29 -9.02 4.21
CA LEU A 129 -10.42 -9.91 4.48
C LEU A 129 -11.17 -9.45 5.73
N PHE A 130 -12.45 -9.19 5.58
CA PHE A 130 -13.36 -8.84 6.66
C PHE A 130 -14.33 -9.99 6.91
N THR A 131 -14.31 -10.53 8.12
CA THR A 131 -15.32 -11.49 8.58
C THR A 131 -16.23 -10.81 9.58
N THR A 132 -17.49 -11.24 9.67
CA THR A 132 -18.42 -10.69 10.67
C THR A 132 -17.84 -10.74 12.08
N ARG A 133 -17.08 -11.78 12.42
CA ARG A 133 -16.40 -11.91 13.71
C ARG A 133 -15.37 -10.82 13.96
N VAL A 134 -14.45 -10.58 13.01
CA VAL A 134 -13.41 -9.56 13.15
C VAL A 134 -14.04 -8.17 13.27
N VAL A 135 -15.03 -7.88 12.43
CA VAL A 135 -15.74 -6.60 12.46
C VAL A 135 -16.54 -6.42 13.76
N THR A 136 -17.17 -7.49 14.28
CA THR A 136 -17.85 -7.43 15.59
C THR A 136 -16.88 -7.08 16.71
N LEU A 137 -15.70 -7.72 16.75
CA LEU A 137 -14.70 -7.45 17.77
C LEU A 137 -14.20 -6.00 17.72
N ALA A 138 -14.00 -5.45 16.52
CA ALA A 138 -13.68 -4.04 16.34
C ALA A 138 -14.79 -3.14 16.92
N LEU A 139 -16.04 -3.37 16.54
CA LEU A 139 -17.18 -2.58 16.99
C LEU A 139 -17.41 -2.60 18.50
N LEU A 140 -17.02 -3.67 19.18
CA LEU A 140 -17.21 -3.85 20.63
C LEU A 140 -16.13 -3.20 21.50
N VAL A 141 -15.13 -2.51 20.93
CA VAL A 141 -14.08 -1.83 21.72
C VAL A 141 -14.71 -0.76 22.63
N PRO A 142 -14.71 -0.94 23.97
CA PRO A 142 -15.52 -0.11 24.89
C PRO A 142 -15.14 1.37 24.95
N GLY A 143 -13.89 1.71 24.63
CA GLY A 143 -13.38 3.09 24.64
C GLY A 143 -13.31 3.78 23.28
N ALA A 144 -13.64 3.08 22.20
CA ALA A 144 -13.55 3.61 20.83
C ALA A 144 -14.92 3.54 20.15
N HIS A 145 -15.40 2.34 19.86
CA HIS A 145 -16.51 2.13 18.94
C HIS A 145 -17.86 1.91 19.63
N ALA A 146 -17.89 1.27 20.81
CA ALA A 146 -19.14 1.08 21.54
C ALA A 146 -19.86 2.40 21.92
N PRO A 147 -19.16 3.47 22.36
CA PRO A 147 -19.79 4.77 22.61
C PRO A 147 -20.31 5.43 21.33
N MET A 148 -19.62 5.26 20.19
CA MET A 148 -20.04 5.79 18.89
C MET A 148 -21.32 5.12 18.41
N LEU A 149 -21.42 3.79 18.52
CA LEU A 149 -22.64 3.04 18.22
C LEU A 149 -23.82 3.50 19.07
N LYS A 150 -23.60 3.70 20.38
CA LYS A 150 -24.62 4.25 21.28
C LYS A 150 -25.09 5.64 20.85
N ALA A 151 -24.17 6.51 20.43
CA ALA A 151 -24.51 7.85 19.96
C ALA A 151 -25.30 7.84 18.65
N LEU A 152 -25.09 6.82 17.81
CA LEU A 152 -25.86 6.57 16.58
C LEU A 152 -27.20 5.86 16.83
N GLY A 153 -27.47 5.40 18.05
CA GLY A 153 -28.65 4.59 18.36
C GLY A 153 -28.65 3.22 17.68
N MET A 154 -27.47 2.71 17.31
CA MET A 154 -27.29 1.44 16.59
C MET A 154 -26.65 0.38 17.48
N SER A 155 -27.01 -0.88 17.29
CA SER A 155 -26.23 -2.01 17.78
C SER A 155 -25.05 -2.30 16.83
N HIS A 156 -24.06 -3.08 17.31
CA HIS A 156 -22.98 -3.55 16.43
C HIS A 156 -23.52 -4.40 15.27
N ASN A 157 -24.61 -5.14 15.48
CA ASN A 157 -25.24 -5.96 14.47
C ASN A 157 -25.96 -5.14 13.40
N ASP A 158 -26.59 -4.03 13.79
CA ASP A 158 -27.20 -3.11 12.81
C ASP A 158 -26.12 -2.51 11.90
N MET A 159 -24.97 -2.14 12.47
CA MET A 159 -23.84 -1.62 11.72
C MET A 159 -23.23 -2.66 10.77
N ILE A 160 -23.06 -3.91 11.23
CA ILE A 160 -22.57 -5.00 10.37
C ILE A 160 -23.53 -5.25 9.20
N ARG A 161 -24.85 -5.29 9.45
CA ARG A 161 -25.84 -5.46 8.38
C ARG A 161 -25.75 -4.32 7.37
N LYS A 162 -25.72 -3.07 7.85
CA LYS A 162 -25.56 -1.90 6.99
C LYS A 162 -24.36 -2.05 6.06
N TRP A 163 -23.18 -2.36 6.59
CA TRP A 163 -21.99 -2.53 5.74
C TRP A 163 -22.08 -3.72 4.80
N TRP A 164 -22.59 -4.87 5.24
CA TRP A 164 -22.73 -6.04 4.36
C TRP A 164 -23.75 -5.85 3.24
N ASP A 165 -24.82 -5.08 3.49
CA ASP A 165 -25.86 -4.79 2.50
C ASP A 165 -25.37 -3.73 1.49
N GLU A 166 -24.46 -2.84 1.90
CA GLU A 166 -23.98 -1.72 1.08
C GLU A 166 -22.61 -1.99 0.41
N VAL A 167 -21.86 -3.02 0.81
CA VAL A 167 -20.46 -3.21 0.35
C VAL A 167 -20.32 -3.54 -1.14
N ASP A 168 -21.29 -4.24 -1.74
CA ASP A 168 -21.20 -4.68 -3.14
C ASP A 168 -21.07 -3.48 -4.09
N ASP A 169 -21.81 -2.40 -3.79
CA ASP A 169 -21.76 -1.13 -4.52
C ASP A 169 -20.79 -0.11 -3.89
N LEU A 170 -20.05 -0.49 -2.83
CA LEU A 170 -19.23 0.40 -2.01
C LEU A 170 -20.03 1.64 -1.55
N GLY A 171 -21.27 1.41 -1.09
CA GLY A 171 -22.26 2.44 -0.76
C GLY A 171 -21.96 3.28 0.50
N PHE A 172 -20.84 3.02 1.17
CA PHE A 172 -20.35 3.78 2.33
C PHE A 172 -18.88 4.16 2.12
N LYS A 173 -18.43 5.22 2.81
CA LYS A 173 -17.03 5.63 2.70
C LYS A 173 -16.11 4.73 3.51
N ILE A 174 -14.92 4.53 2.95
CA ILE A 174 -13.82 3.77 3.48
C ILE A 174 -12.62 4.70 3.56
N ARG A 175 -12.12 4.94 4.76
CA ARG A 175 -10.90 5.68 4.99
C ARG A 175 -9.74 4.71 5.14
N VAL A 176 -8.64 5.00 4.46
CA VAL A 176 -7.42 4.21 4.50
C VAL A 176 -6.29 5.11 4.95
N ASN A 177 -5.60 4.69 6.01
CA ASN A 177 -4.40 5.36 6.51
C ASN A 177 -3.26 4.36 6.51
N GLY A 178 -2.09 4.72 6.01
CA GLY A 178 -1.01 3.74 5.92
C GLY A 178 0.39 4.33 5.83
N ASP A 179 1.33 3.41 5.86
CA ASP A 179 2.75 3.66 5.69
C ASP A 179 3.40 2.60 4.79
N MET A 180 4.43 3.01 4.07
CA MET A 180 5.23 2.15 3.22
C MET A 180 6.70 2.44 3.43
N ASN A 181 7.49 1.38 3.63
CA ASN A 181 8.93 1.48 3.85
C ASN A 181 9.66 1.13 2.56
N PHE A 182 10.62 1.98 2.20
CA PHE A 182 11.44 1.83 1.01
C PHE A 182 12.93 1.86 1.35
N THR A 183 13.72 1.11 0.60
CA THR A 183 15.19 1.17 0.63
C THR A 183 15.71 1.71 -0.69
N SER A 184 16.88 2.32 -0.65
CA SER A 184 17.57 2.84 -1.82
C SER A 184 19.09 2.86 -1.60
N PRO A 185 19.90 3.08 -2.64
CA PRO A 185 21.34 3.30 -2.47
C PRO A 185 21.69 4.47 -1.53
N GLN A 186 20.75 5.38 -1.27
CA GLN A 186 20.93 6.53 -0.39
C GLN A 186 20.41 6.32 1.04
N GLY A 187 19.89 5.12 1.33
CA GLY A 187 19.29 4.78 2.62
C GLY A 187 17.78 4.56 2.52
N ASP A 188 17.17 4.52 3.70
CA ASP A 188 15.78 4.12 3.88
C ASP A 188 14.87 5.34 3.99
N VAL A 189 13.64 5.19 3.50
CA VAL A 189 12.61 6.22 3.60
C VAL A 189 11.24 5.60 3.79
N THR A 190 10.41 6.25 4.62
CA THR A 190 9.01 5.89 4.82
C THR A 190 8.11 6.93 4.17
N ALA A 191 7.15 6.47 3.37
CA ALA A 191 6.03 7.29 2.90
C ALA A 191 4.78 7.00 3.74
N THR A 192 4.02 8.03 4.07
CA THR A 192 2.71 7.89 4.72
C THR A 192 1.61 8.40 3.79
N PHE A 193 0.40 7.85 3.92
CA PHE A 193 -0.76 8.25 3.12
C PHE A 193 -2.05 8.17 3.91
N SER A 194 -3.04 8.97 3.50
CA SER A 194 -4.39 9.02 4.05
C SER A 194 -5.35 9.41 2.95
N ASP A 195 -6.31 8.54 2.64
CA ASP A 195 -7.29 8.74 1.57
C ASP A 195 -8.67 8.20 1.99
N VAL A 196 -9.71 8.67 1.29
CA VAL A 196 -11.10 8.23 1.46
C VAL A 196 -11.66 7.78 0.11
N PHE A 197 -12.41 6.68 0.11
CA PHE A 197 -13.06 6.10 -1.06
C PHE A 197 -14.50 5.65 -0.74
N PRO A 198 -15.50 5.86 -1.61
CA PRO A 198 -15.43 6.69 -2.81
C PRO A 198 -15.20 8.16 -2.45
N LYS A 199 -14.71 8.95 -3.42
CA LYS A 199 -14.42 10.39 -3.25
C LYS A 199 -15.69 11.22 -3.15
#